data_AF-A0A6N6L0L0-F1
#
_entry.id   AF-A0A6N6L0L0-F1
#
_cell.length_a   1.000
_cell.length_b   1.000
_cell.length_c   1.000
_cell.angle_alpha   90.00
_cell.angle_beta   90.00
_cell.angle_gamma   90.00
#
_symmetry.space_group_name_H-M   'P 1'
#
loop_
_entity.id
_entity.type
_entity.pdbx_description
1 polymer ?
#
loop_
_entity_poly.entity_id
_entity_poly.type
_entity_poly.pdbx_seq_one_letter_code
_entity_poly.pdbx_strand_id
1 'polypeptide(L)'
;MLGTNVINIWVIPREHPRALQQGQNIDWGDYLVGGDYLSIASKGPNICVILNGDQELLNIRVDANPNLEHLITLCCSEESVTLLFDTFEYGKCEFPKFDEGYIDVYSEALAEL
;
A
#
# COMPACT_ATOMS: atom_id res chain seq x y z
N MET A 1 -0.07 -22.29 2.79
CA MET A 1 1.26 -21.69 2.56
C MET A 1 1.05 -20.20 2.56
N LEU A 2 1.63 -19.49 3.51
CA LEU A 2 1.59 -18.03 3.56
C LEU A 2 2.68 -17.54 2.63
N GLY A 3 2.32 -17.29 1.38
CA GLY A 3 3.24 -16.78 0.37
C GLY A 3 3.45 -15.30 0.59
N THR A 4 4.70 -14.85 0.56
CA THR A 4 5.00 -13.43 0.39
C THR A 4 4.49 -13.00 -0.99
N ASN A 5 3.57 -12.05 -1.03
CA ASN A 5 3.11 -11.43 -2.26
C ASN A 5 4.07 -10.29 -2.60
N VAL A 6 4.49 -10.22 -3.87
CA VAL A 6 5.37 -9.16 -4.36
C VAL A 6 4.60 -8.36 -5.39
N ILE A 7 4.44 -7.07 -5.13
CA ILE A 7 3.79 -6.11 -6.02
C ILE A 7 4.89 -5.21 -6.59
N ASN A 8 4.96 -5.11 -7.91
CA ASN A 8 5.94 -4.28 -8.62
C ASN A 8 5.22 -3.22 -9.44
N ILE A 9 5.60 -1.96 -9.25
CA ILE A 9 4.98 -0.81 -9.89
C ILE A 9 6.05 0.07 -10.49
N TRP A 10 5.96 0.26 -11.80
CA TRP A 10 6.78 1.23 -12.50
C TRP A 10 6.11 2.60 -12.40
N VAL A 11 6.80 3.53 -11.74
CA VAL A 11 6.40 4.93 -11.76
C VAL A 11 7.23 5.63 -12.83
N ILE A 12 6.53 6.40 -13.66
CA ILE A 12 7.11 7.10 -14.79
C ILE A 12 6.94 8.61 -14.52
N PRO A 13 7.84 9.25 -13.74
CA PRO A 13 7.74 10.66 -13.41
C PRO A 13 7.58 11.58 -14.62
N ARG A 14 8.13 11.23 -15.80
CA ARG A 14 7.91 12.03 -17.03
C ARG A 14 6.44 12.12 -17.46
N GLU A 15 5.61 11.12 -17.14
CA GLU A 15 4.16 11.14 -17.39
C GLU A 15 3.41 11.89 -16.29
N HIS A 16 3.98 11.92 -15.08
CA HIS A 16 3.44 12.60 -13.90
C HIS A 16 4.51 13.50 -13.23
N PRO A 17 4.89 14.62 -13.87
CA PRO A 17 6.11 15.39 -13.54
C PRO A 17 6.12 16.06 -12.16
N ARG A 18 5.01 16.03 -11.44
CA ARG A 18 4.88 16.57 -10.08
C ARG A 18 4.73 15.49 -9.01
N ALA A 19 4.49 14.25 -9.41
CA ALA A 19 4.43 13.11 -8.49
C ALA A 19 5.85 12.80 -7.98
N LEU A 20 5.97 12.48 -6.69
CA LEU A 20 7.25 12.24 -6.01
C LEU A 20 8.22 13.44 -6.03
N GLN A 21 7.71 14.65 -6.33
CA GLN A 21 8.47 15.89 -6.25
C GLN A 21 7.72 16.98 -5.47
N GLN A 22 6.72 17.60 -6.11
CA GLN A 22 5.99 18.74 -5.56
C GLN A 22 4.49 18.60 -5.75
N GLY A 23 3.84 18.08 -4.71
CA GLY A 23 2.44 18.35 -4.39
C GLY A 23 1.39 17.68 -5.27
N GLN A 24 1.74 16.82 -6.24
CA GLN A 24 0.75 16.02 -6.92
C GLN A 24 0.55 14.68 -6.21
N ASN A 25 -0.70 14.41 -5.87
CA ASN A 25 -1.11 13.11 -5.39
C ASN A 25 -1.56 12.28 -6.58
N ILE A 26 -0.91 11.13 -6.79
CA ILE A 26 -1.26 10.15 -7.80
C ILE A 26 -1.57 8.86 -7.07
N ASP A 27 -2.67 8.24 -7.45
CA ASP A 27 -2.93 6.85 -7.11
C ASP A 27 -2.25 5.96 -8.15
N TRP A 28 -1.35 5.11 -7.69
CA TRP A 28 -0.61 4.16 -8.52
C TRP A 28 -1.29 2.80 -8.62
N GLY A 29 -2.29 2.54 -7.76
CA GLY A 29 -3.14 1.36 -7.84
C GLY A 29 -3.50 0.73 -6.50
N ASP A 30 -4.52 -0.11 -6.55
CA ASP A 30 -5.05 -0.92 -5.46
C ASP A 30 -4.76 -2.40 -5.67
N TYR A 31 -4.41 -3.10 -4.60
CA TYR A 31 -4.00 -4.50 -4.62
C TYR A 31 -4.62 -5.29 -3.47
N LEU A 32 -5.21 -6.45 -3.78
CA LEU A 32 -5.73 -7.36 -2.76
C LEU A 32 -4.60 -8.27 -2.24
N VAL A 33 -4.31 -8.19 -0.95
CA VAL A 33 -3.27 -8.97 -0.27
C VAL A 33 -3.81 -9.55 1.02
N GLY A 34 -3.84 -10.88 1.14
CA GLY A 34 -4.29 -11.54 2.38
C GLY A 34 -5.75 -11.29 2.75
N GLY A 35 -6.56 -10.71 1.85
CA GLY A 35 -7.95 -10.31 2.13
C GLY A 35 -8.13 -8.80 2.34
N ASP A 36 -7.04 -8.06 2.53
CA ASP A 36 -7.05 -6.60 2.66
C ASP A 36 -6.69 -5.90 1.36
N TYR A 37 -7.21 -4.67 1.19
CA TYR A 37 -6.85 -3.81 0.07
C TYR A 37 -5.69 -2.90 0.45
N LEU A 38 -4.62 -2.93 -0.34
CA LEU A 38 -3.50 -2.01 -0.25
C LEU A 38 -3.50 -1.06 -1.44
N SER A 39 -3.62 0.24 -1.16
CA SER A 39 -3.46 1.31 -2.15
C SER A 39 -2.05 1.88 -2.06
N ILE A 40 -1.46 2.21 -3.20
CA ILE A 40 -0.14 2.86 -3.27
C ILE A 40 -0.31 4.18 -3.97
N ALA A 41 0.08 5.27 -3.32
CA ALA A 41 -0.10 6.61 -3.85
C ALA A 41 1.15 7.47 -3.62
N SER A 42 1.34 8.51 -4.42
CA SER A 42 2.20 9.62 -4.03
C SER A 42 1.41 10.63 -3.21
N LYS A 43 2.02 11.17 -2.15
CA LYS A 43 1.55 12.39 -1.46
C LYS A 43 2.67 13.42 -1.48
N GLY A 44 2.69 14.24 -2.53
CA GLY A 44 3.83 15.12 -2.82
C GLY A 44 5.13 14.31 -3.04
N PRO A 45 6.22 14.57 -2.29
CA PRO A 45 7.49 13.85 -2.44
C PRO A 45 7.52 12.46 -1.79
N ASN A 46 6.42 12.02 -1.19
CA ASN A 46 6.36 10.76 -0.45
C ASN A 46 5.61 9.69 -1.23
N ILE A 47 6.02 8.43 -1.05
CA ILE A 47 5.19 7.26 -1.35
C ILE A 47 4.41 6.90 -0.10
N CYS A 48 3.11 6.69 -0.27
CA CYS A 48 2.20 6.26 0.77
C CYS A 48 1.66 4.87 0.44
N VAL A 49 1.64 3.99 1.44
CA VAL A 49 0.94 2.71 1.39
C VAL A 49 -0.23 2.79 2.36
N ILE A 50 -1.44 2.57 1.84
CA ILE A 50 -2.69 2.76 2.58
C ILE A 50 -3.41 1.42 2.62
N LEU A 51 -3.79 0.98 3.80
CA LEU A 51 -4.59 -0.22 4.05
C LEU A 51 -6.06 0.16 4.12
N ASN A 52 -6.90 -0.58 3.39
CA ASN A 52 -8.36 -0.49 3.38
C ASN A 52 -8.92 0.93 3.18
N GLY A 53 -8.14 1.80 2.52
CA GLY A 53 -8.53 3.17 2.13
C GLY A 53 -8.44 4.24 3.22
N ASP A 54 -8.16 3.89 4.47
CA ASP A 54 -8.17 4.83 5.60
C ASP A 54 -6.89 4.82 6.43
N GLN A 55 -6.19 3.69 6.51
CA GLN A 55 -5.01 3.56 7.36
C GLN A 55 -3.70 3.69 6.58
N GLU A 56 -2.94 4.75 6.83
CA GLU A 56 -1.60 4.91 6.26
C GLU A 56 -0.58 4.04 7.02
N LEU A 57 -0.07 2.99 6.37
CA LEU A 57 0.94 2.09 6.92
C LEU A 57 2.35 2.65 6.76
N LEU A 58 2.63 3.22 5.60
CA LEU A 58 3.92 3.82 5.26
C LEU A 58 3.70 5.17 4.59
N ASN A 59 4.57 6.12 4.91
CA ASN A 59 4.62 7.43 4.29
C ASN A 59 6.06 7.91 4.25
N ILE A 60 6.75 7.53 3.17
CA ILE A 60 8.20 7.64 3.09
C ILE A 60 8.57 8.59 1.97
N ARG A 61 9.38 9.60 2.31
CA ARG A 61 9.99 10.47 1.32
C ARG A 61 10.99 9.68 0.49
N VAL A 62 10.88 9.80 -0.83
CA VAL A 62 11.86 9.27 -1.78
C VAL A 62 12.50 10.39 -2.58
N ASP A 63 13.72 10.18 -3.05
CA ASP A 63 14.40 11.10 -3.97
C ASP A 63 14.33 10.53 -5.38
N ALA A 64 13.19 10.77 -6.04
CA ALA A 64 12.95 10.28 -7.40
C ALA A 64 13.58 11.24 -8.43
N ASN A 65 14.38 10.69 -9.33
CA ASN A 65 14.91 11.42 -10.48
C ASN A 65 13.78 11.59 -11.53
N PRO A 66 13.38 12.82 -11.86
CA PRO A 66 12.24 13.05 -12.76
C PRO A 66 12.47 12.54 -14.19
N ASN A 67 13.72 12.26 -14.55
CA ASN A 67 14.10 11.85 -15.89
C ASN A 67 14.25 10.33 -16.03
N LEU A 68 14.07 9.57 -14.95
CA LEU A 68 14.20 8.11 -14.95
C LEU A 68 12.88 7.47 -14.55
N GLU A 69 12.65 6.26 -15.06
CA GLU A 69 11.61 5.38 -14.53
C GLU A 69 12.11 4.75 -13.24
N HIS A 70 11.22 4.63 -12.26
CA HIS A 70 11.56 4.07 -10.96
C HIS A 70 10.65 2.88 -10.65
N LEU A 71 11.17 1.95 -9.87
CA LEU A 71 10.43 0.77 -9.44
C LEU A 71 10.08 0.90 -7.96
N ILE A 72 8.78 0.84 -7.66
CA ILE A 72 8.26 0.60 -6.32
C ILE A 72 8.00 -0.90 -6.21
N THR A 73 8.59 -1.54 -5.20
CA THR A 73 8.28 -2.94 -4.87
C THR A 73 7.70 -2.98 -3.46
N LEU A 74 6.51 -3.58 -3.32
CA LEU A 74 6.01 -4.00 -2.02
C LEU A 74 6.21 -5.49 -1.83
N CYS A 75 6.86 -5.86 -0.74
CA CYS A 75 6.93 -7.23 -0.26
C CYS A 75 5.94 -7.36 0.89
N CYS A 76 4.81 -8.02 0.63
CA CYS A 76 3.74 -8.18 1.60
C CYS A 76 3.70 -9.61 2.13
N SER A 77 3.64 -9.73 3.45
CA SER A 77 3.35 -10.95 4.19
C SER A 77 1.99 -10.81 4.88
N GLU A 78 1.55 -11.82 5.63
CA GLU A 78 0.33 -11.67 6.45
C GLU A 78 0.48 -10.69 7.63
N GLU A 79 1.72 -10.39 8.03
CA GLU A 79 1.98 -9.60 9.24
C GLU A 79 2.61 -8.25 8.94
N SER A 80 3.09 -8.03 7.72
CA SER A 80 3.86 -6.83 7.41
C SER A 80 3.95 -6.53 5.92
N VAL A 81 4.20 -5.25 5.64
CA VAL A 81 4.55 -4.73 4.33
C VAL A 81 5.92 -4.06 4.40
N THR A 82 6.80 -4.42 3.47
CA THR A 82 8.09 -3.75 3.24
C THR A 82 8.04 -3.01 1.91
N LEU A 83 8.47 -1.75 1.89
CA LEU A 83 8.59 -0.94 0.69
C LEU A 83 10.05 -0.83 0.25
N LEU A 84 10.28 -1.16 -1.01
CA LEU A 84 11.54 -0.92 -1.70
C LEU A 84 11.31 0.10 -2.83
N PHE A 85 12.29 0.99 -3.01
CA PHE A 85 12.34 1.93 -4.13
C PHE A 85 13.68 1.74 -4.85
N ASP A 86 13.62 1.42 -6.15
CA ASP A 86 14.77 1.03 -6.96
C ASP A 86 15.66 -0.01 -6.28
N THR A 87 15.03 -1.05 -5.72
CA THR A 87 15.68 -2.18 -5.00
C THR A 87 16.25 -1.85 -3.62
N PHE A 88 16.24 -0.58 -3.18
CA PHE A 88 16.62 -0.21 -1.82
C PHE A 88 15.42 -0.25 -0.89
N GLU A 89 15.55 -0.87 0.27
CA GLU A 89 14.52 -0.84 1.31
C GLU A 89 14.46 0.54 1.96
N TYR A 90 13.25 1.10 2.04
CA TYR A 90 13.00 2.41 2.65
C TYR A 90 12.20 2.30 3.96
N GLY A 91 11.45 1.20 4.14
CA GLY A 91 10.75 0.97 5.40
C GLY A 91 9.92 -0.29 5.40
N LYS A 92 9.56 -0.70 6.62
CA LYS A 92 8.70 -1.84 6.92
C LYS A 92 7.67 -1.41 7.97
N CYS A 93 6.43 -1.85 7.79
CA CYS A 93 5.35 -1.67 8.74
C CYS A 93 4.73 -3.05 9.03
N GLU A 94 4.51 -3.36 10.30
CA GLU A 94 3.70 -4.50 10.69
C GLU A 94 2.22 -4.11 10.60
N PHE A 95 1.39 -4.98 10.03
CA PHE A 95 -0.04 -4.73 10.02
C PHE A 95 -0.54 -4.68 11.47
N PRO A 96 -1.50 -3.78 11.77
CA PRO A 96 -2.13 -3.81 13.08
C PRO A 96 -2.74 -5.20 13.27
N LYS A 97 -2.33 -5.89 14.35
CA LYS A 97 -3.06 -7.07 14.78
C LYS A 97 -4.43 -6.58 15.19
N PHE A 98 -5.44 -6.86 14.38
CA PHE A 98 -6.80 -6.86 14.89
C PHE A 98 -6.81 -7.98 15.92
N ASP A 99 -6.88 -7.63 17.21
CA ASP A 99 -7.23 -8.61 18.24
C ASP A 99 -8.40 -9.39 17.68
N GLU A 100 -8.30 -10.72 17.63
CA GLU A 100 -9.33 -11.62 17.11
C GLU A 100 -10.61 -11.48 17.96
N GLY A 101 -11.32 -10.39 17.77
CA GLY A 101 -12.67 -10.17 18.23
C GLY A 101 -13.54 -10.94 17.28
N TYR A 102 -13.93 -12.14 17.71
CA TYR A 102 -15.05 -12.90 17.15
C TYR A 102 -16.12 -11.93 16.66
N ILE A 103 -16.31 -11.86 15.33
CA ILE A 103 -17.57 -11.36 14.80
C ILE A 103 -18.58 -12.46 15.12
N ASP A 104 -19.29 -12.32 16.25
CA ASP A 104 -20.57 -12.99 16.43
C ASP A 104 -21.46 -12.49 15.29
N VAL A 105 -21.58 -13.31 14.26
CA VAL A 105 -22.62 -13.12 13.25
C VAL A 105 -23.92 -13.46 13.97
N TYR A 106 -24.56 -12.45 14.56
CA TYR A 106 -25.99 -12.52 14.85
C TYR A 106 -26.69 -12.69 13.50
N SER A 107 -26.94 -13.94 13.12
CA SER A 107 -27.98 -14.24 12.17
C SER A 107 -29.31 -13.95 12.86
N GLU A 108 -29.77 -12.71 12.80
CA GLU A 108 -31.21 -12.49 12.81
C GLU A 108 -31.73 -13.10 11.51
N ALA A 109 -32.06 -14.39 11.62
CA ALA A 109 -33.15 -14.93 10.86
C ALA A 109 -34.31 -13.95 11.00
N LEU A 110 -34.59 -13.20 9.93
CA LEU A 110 -35.94 -12.72 9.66
C LEU A 110 -36.78 -13.97 9.37
N ALA A 111 -37.05 -14.71 10.43
CA ALA A 111 -38.24 -15.50 10.59
C ALA A 111 -39.33 -14.53 11.06
N GLU A 112 -40.46 -14.57 10.35
CA GLU A 112 -41.76 -13.98 10.70
C GLU A 112 -41.84 -12.45 10.50
N LEU A 113 -42.70 -11.90 9.63
CA LEU A 113 -44.08 -12.22 9.25
C LEU A 113 -44.39 -11.85 7.79
#